data_AF-K6ZYF6-F1
#
_entry.id   AF-K6ZYF6-F1
#
_cell.length_a   1.000
_cell.length_b   1.000
_cell.length_c   1.000
_cell.angle_alpha   90.00
_cell.angle_beta   90.00
_cell.angle_gamma   90.00
#
_symmetry.space_group_name_H-M   'P 1'
#
loop_
_entity.id
_entity.type
_entity.pdbx_description
1 polymer ?
#
loop_
_entity_poly.entity_id
_entity_poly.type
_entity_poly.pdbx_seq_one_letter_code
_entity_poly.pdbx_strand_id
1 'polypeptide(L)'
;QYTAALSPILFECLIHPMLGGATNQKVIEDNLVKLKNVLNVYEARLTKSKYLAGDYLSLADLNHVSTTLCLGATPHASLFDAYPHVKAWWTDLLAKPSVQKVAALMKP
;
A
#
# COMPACT_ATOMS: atom_id res chain seq x y z
N GLN A 1 0.42 -11.35 -3.56
CA GLN A 1 0.76 -11.39 -2.12
C GLN A 1 0.49 -10.05 -1.43
N TYR A 2 0.99 -8.92 -1.94
CA TYR A 2 0.71 -7.58 -1.38
C TYR A 2 -0.79 -7.28 -1.22
N THR A 3 -1.57 -7.31 -2.31
CA THR A 3 -3.02 -7.04 -2.28
C THR A 3 -3.79 -7.99 -1.36
N ALA A 4 -3.39 -9.27 -1.29
CA ALA A 4 -4.03 -10.26 -0.44
C ALA A 4 -3.78 -10.00 1.06
N ALA A 5 -2.61 -9.44 1.41
CA ALA A 5 -2.31 -9.01 2.78
C ALA A 5 -2.97 -7.65 3.11
N LEU A 6 -3.08 -6.75 2.14
CA LEU A 6 -3.59 -5.41 2.36
C LEU A 6 -5.12 -5.34 2.36
N SER A 7 -5.79 -6.10 1.50
CA SER A 7 -7.25 -6.04 1.31
C SER A 7 -8.05 -6.26 2.61
N PRO A 8 -7.75 -7.26 3.46
CA PRO A 8 -8.46 -7.43 4.72
C PRO A 8 -8.31 -6.22 5.66
N ILE A 9 -7.13 -5.57 5.68
CA ILE A 9 -6.90 -4.37 6.49
C ILE A 9 -7.81 -3.23 5.99
N LEU A 10 -7.87 -3.02 4.67
CA LEU A 10 -8.71 -1.97 4.08
C LEU A 10 -10.20 -2.23 4.31
N PHE A 11 -10.65 -3.49 4.20
CA PHE A 11 -12.03 -3.86 4.48
C PHE A 11 -12.43 -3.55 5.93
N GLU A 12 -11.58 -3.93 6.89
CA GLU A 12 -11.83 -3.73 8.31
C GLU A 12 -11.73 -2.25 8.74
N CYS A 13 -10.81 -1.49 8.14
CA CYS A 13 -10.61 -0.08 8.47
C CYS A 13 -11.59 0.88 7.76
N LEU A 14 -12.03 0.55 6.54
CA LEU A 14 -12.81 1.46 5.70
C LEU A 14 -14.23 0.95 5.45
N ILE A 15 -14.37 -0.29 5.00
CA ILE A 15 -15.67 -0.80 4.52
C ILE A 15 -16.60 -1.16 5.68
N HIS A 16 -16.12 -1.89 6.69
CA HIS A 16 -16.93 -2.25 7.85
C HIS A 16 -17.51 -1.03 8.59
N PRO A 17 -16.71 0.02 8.92
CA PRO A 17 -17.25 1.24 9.51
C PRO A 17 -18.27 1.95 8.62
N MET A 18 -18.05 2.01 7.30
CA MET A 18 -19.01 2.61 6.36
C MET A 18 -20.34 1.86 6.30
N LEU A 19 -20.36 0.57 6.59
CA LEU A 19 -21.57 -0.27 6.65
C LEU A 19 -22.19 -0.33 8.05
N GLY A 20 -21.68 0.44 9.02
CA GLY A 20 -22.15 0.44 10.42
C GLY A 20 -21.71 -0.78 11.23
N GLY A 21 -20.76 -1.57 10.71
CA GLY A 21 -20.18 -2.71 11.39
C GLY A 21 -19.00 -2.33 12.30
N ALA A 22 -18.69 -3.20 13.26
CA ALA A 22 -17.51 -3.07 14.10
C ALA A 22 -16.26 -3.62 13.40
N THR A 23 -15.15 -2.92 13.51
CA THR A 23 -13.83 -3.35 13.00
C THR A 23 -13.31 -4.55 13.78
N ASN A 24 -12.88 -5.60 13.07
CA ASN A 24 -12.21 -6.75 13.65
C ASN A 24 -10.70 -6.51 13.75
N GLN A 25 -10.27 -6.08 14.93
CA GLN A 25 -8.87 -5.76 15.20
C GLN A 25 -7.91 -6.94 14.98
N LYS A 26 -8.34 -8.17 15.28
CA LYS A 26 -7.51 -9.36 15.10
C LYS A 26 -7.18 -9.61 13.62
N VAL A 27 -8.17 -9.42 12.73
CA VAL A 27 -7.95 -9.54 11.28
C VAL A 27 -6.94 -8.52 10.79
N ILE A 28 -7.00 -7.28 11.31
CA ILE A 28 -6.02 -6.24 10.98
C ILE A 28 -4.61 -6.66 11.41
N GLU A 29 -4.43 -7.08 12.67
CA GLU A 29 -3.13 -7.45 13.23
C GLU A 29 -2.49 -8.62 12.48
N ASP A 30 -3.25 -9.69 12.24
CA ASP A 30 -2.77 -10.87 11.51
C ASP A 30 -2.31 -10.52 10.08
N ASN A 31 -3.03 -9.60 9.43
CA ASN A 31 -2.70 -9.18 8.07
C ASN A 31 -1.59 -8.12 8.02
N LEU A 32 -1.44 -7.29 9.06
CA LEU A 32 -0.28 -6.40 9.20
C LEU A 32 1.02 -7.19 9.30
N VAL A 33 1.04 -8.33 10.00
CA VAL A 33 2.21 -9.22 10.04
C VAL A 33 2.55 -9.73 8.64
N LYS A 34 1.54 -10.20 7.88
CA LYS A 34 1.73 -10.65 6.49
C LYS A 34 2.23 -9.52 5.59
N LEU A 35 1.66 -8.32 5.73
CA LEU A 35 2.05 -7.16 4.96
C LEU A 35 3.50 -6.76 5.25
N LYS A 36 3.91 -6.72 6.52
CA LYS A 36 5.30 -6.46 6.93
C LYS A 36 6.28 -7.46 6.29
N ASN A 37 5.92 -8.74 6.20
CA ASN A 37 6.74 -9.74 5.52
C ASN A 37 6.88 -9.45 4.02
N VAL A 38 5.80 -9.04 3.34
CA VAL A 38 5.87 -8.62 1.94
C VAL A 38 6.73 -7.36 1.78
N LEU A 39 6.59 -6.39 2.68
CA LEU A 39 7.38 -5.15 2.65
C LEU A 39 8.86 -5.40 2.89
N ASN A 40 9.25 -6.35 3.75
CA ASN A 40 10.64 -6.76 3.91
C ASN A 40 11.24 -7.27 2.58
N VAL A 41 10.48 -8.05 1.81
CA VAL A 41 10.91 -8.52 0.48
C VAL A 41 11.01 -7.36 -0.51
N TYR A 42 10.06 -6.43 -0.47
CA TYR A 42 10.07 -5.26 -1.35
C TYR A 42 11.24 -4.34 -1.04
N GLU A 43 11.53 -4.09 0.23
CA GLU A 43 12.66 -3.30 0.68
C GLU A 43 13.97 -3.89 0.13
N ALA A 44 14.19 -5.20 0.32
CA ALA A 44 15.38 -5.89 -0.21
C ALA A 44 15.46 -5.88 -1.75
N ARG A 45 14.31 -5.91 -2.44
CA ARG A 45 14.24 -5.79 -3.90
C ARG A 45 14.59 -4.39 -4.37
N LEU A 46 14.02 -3.37 -3.74
CA LEU A 46 14.15 -1.96 -4.11
C LEU A 46 15.51 -1.36 -3.73
N THR A 47 16.27 -2.04 -2.86
CA THR A 47 17.72 -1.76 -2.71
C THR A 47 18.51 -2.10 -3.97
N LYS A 48 18.05 -3.06 -4.79
CA LYS A 48 18.77 -3.58 -5.96
C LYS A 48 18.28 -3.02 -7.30
N SER A 49 17.07 -2.45 -7.32
CA SER A 49 16.42 -1.98 -8.54
C SER A 49 15.50 -0.82 -8.21
N LYS A 50 15.37 0.15 -9.12
CA LYS A 50 14.55 1.35 -8.86
C LYS A 50 13.05 1.04 -8.67
N TYR A 51 12.54 0.04 -9.37
CA TYR A 51 11.15 -0.39 -9.38
C TYR A 51 11.04 -1.90 -9.15
N LEU A 52 9.83 -2.41 -8.93
CA LEU A 52 9.62 -3.82 -8.57
C LEU A 52 10.10 -4.79 -9.67
N ALA A 53 9.89 -4.43 -10.95
CA ALA A 53 10.31 -5.23 -12.09
C ALA A 53 11.75 -4.98 -12.57
N GLY A 54 12.44 -3.97 -12.06
CA GLY A 54 13.77 -3.57 -12.53
C GLY A 54 13.96 -2.06 -12.49
N ASP A 55 14.73 -1.49 -13.42
CA ASP A 55 15.07 -0.07 -13.39
C ASP A 55 14.11 0.84 -14.17
N TYR A 56 12.99 0.29 -14.64
CA TYR A 56 11.93 1.02 -15.33
C TYR A 56 10.56 0.78 -14.69
N LEU A 57 9.70 1.79 -14.78
CA LEU A 57 8.32 1.70 -14.31
C LEU A 57 7.57 0.64 -15.10
N SER A 58 6.88 -0.25 -14.39
CA SER A 58 6.17 -1.35 -15.01
C SER A 58 4.73 -1.48 -14.48
N LEU A 59 3.96 -2.37 -15.09
CA LEU A 59 2.66 -2.76 -14.57
C LEU A 59 2.75 -3.35 -13.16
N ALA A 60 3.90 -3.96 -12.79
CA ALA A 60 4.11 -4.48 -11.45
C ALA A 60 4.09 -3.38 -10.39
N ASP A 61 4.42 -2.13 -10.73
CA ASP A 61 4.37 -0.99 -9.81
C ASP A 61 3.00 -0.31 -9.83
N LEU A 62 2.44 -0.14 -11.04
CA LEU A 62 1.15 0.53 -11.25
C LEU A 62 -0.02 -0.23 -10.60
N ASN A 63 0.05 -1.56 -10.55
CA ASN A 63 -0.98 -2.39 -9.92
C ASN A 63 -1.13 -2.15 -8.40
N HIS A 64 -0.15 -1.52 -7.75
CA HIS A 64 -0.21 -1.23 -6.31
C HIS A 64 -0.91 0.09 -6.01
N VAL A 65 -0.90 1.04 -6.97
CA VAL A 65 -1.29 2.44 -6.76
C VAL A 65 -2.64 2.59 -6.06
N SER A 66 -3.70 1.98 -6.59
CA SER A 66 -5.05 2.14 -6.04
C SER A 66 -5.14 1.66 -4.58
N THR A 67 -4.63 0.45 -4.32
CA THR A 67 -4.68 -0.15 -2.98
C THR A 67 -3.79 0.60 -1.98
N THR A 68 -2.64 1.10 -2.41
CA THR A 68 -1.72 1.86 -1.56
C THR A 68 -2.24 3.28 -1.29
N LEU A 69 -2.96 3.90 -2.22
CA LEU A 69 -3.70 5.14 -1.94
C LEU A 69 -4.73 4.95 -0.83
N CYS A 70 -5.48 3.83 -0.85
CA CYS A 70 -6.44 3.52 0.22
C CYS A 70 -5.75 3.31 1.59
N LEU A 71 -4.55 2.73 1.63
CA LEU A 71 -3.78 2.59 2.87
C LEU A 71 -3.53 3.94 3.54
N GLY A 72 -3.32 5.00 2.74
CA GLY A 72 -3.16 6.38 3.22
C GLY A 72 -4.40 6.95 3.93
N ALA A 73 -5.59 6.37 3.70
CA ALA A 73 -6.83 6.74 4.40
C ALA A 73 -7.05 5.95 5.70
N THR A 74 -6.11 5.08 6.10
CA THR A 74 -6.20 4.28 7.32
C THR A 74 -5.20 4.77 8.38
N PRO A 75 -5.35 4.37 9.66
CA PRO A 75 -4.34 4.61 10.69
C PRO A 75 -2.96 3.99 10.39
N HIS A 76 -2.85 3.13 9.37
CA HIS A 76 -1.62 2.43 8.99
C HIS A 76 -0.84 3.12 7.86
N ALA A 77 -1.17 4.38 7.53
CA ALA A 77 -0.49 5.16 6.49
C ALA A 77 1.02 5.30 6.72
N SER A 78 1.47 5.34 7.99
CA SER A 78 2.89 5.45 8.36
C SER A 78 3.67 4.14 8.27
N LEU A 79 3.05 3.03 7.85
CA LEU A 79 3.71 1.73 7.78
C LEU A 79 4.98 1.76 6.90
N PHE A 80 4.98 2.56 5.84
CA PHE A 80 6.13 2.67 4.93
C PHE A 80 7.30 3.45 5.54
N ASP A 81 7.12 4.18 6.63
CA ASP A 81 8.19 4.95 7.26
C ASP A 81 9.31 4.05 7.81
N ALA A 82 9.00 2.79 8.11
CA ALA A 82 9.98 1.78 8.52
C ALA A 82 10.81 1.19 7.35
N TYR A 83 10.48 1.54 6.10
CA TYR A 83 11.03 0.93 4.89
C TYR A 83 11.50 2.01 3.91
N PRO A 84 12.73 2.53 4.04
CA PRO A 84 13.17 3.71 3.30
C PRO A 84 13.11 3.54 1.77
N HIS A 85 13.44 2.36 1.23
CA HIS A 85 13.40 2.13 -0.23
C HIS A 85 11.96 1.95 -0.73
N VAL A 86 11.10 1.26 0.03
CA VAL A 86 9.65 1.22 -0.26
C VAL A 86 9.04 2.61 -0.22
N LYS A 87 9.38 3.42 0.79
CA LYS A 87 8.88 4.80 0.91
C LYS A 87 9.34 5.67 -0.27
N ALA A 88 10.60 5.56 -0.67
CA ALA A 88 11.12 6.27 -1.84
C ALA A 88 10.42 5.84 -3.13
N TRP A 89 10.24 4.53 -3.34
CA TRP A 89 9.46 3.97 -4.46
C TRP A 89 8.03 4.50 -4.49
N TRP A 90 7.35 4.49 -3.34
CA TRP A 90 5.98 5.01 -3.25
C TRP A 90 5.91 6.51 -3.51
N THR A 91 6.88 7.28 -3.03
CA THR A 91 6.97 8.72 -3.26
C THR A 91 7.17 9.03 -4.75
N ASP A 92 8.03 8.27 -5.44
CA ASP A 92 8.24 8.41 -6.89
C ASP A 92 6.98 8.06 -7.70
N LEU A 93 6.21 7.06 -7.26
CA LEU A 93 4.89 6.76 -7.86
C LEU A 93 3.90 7.90 -7.64
N LEU A 94 3.79 8.43 -6.42
CA LEU A 94 2.89 9.54 -6.09
C LEU A 94 3.21 10.84 -6.84
N ALA A 95 4.46 11.05 -7.22
CA ALA A 95 4.87 12.22 -8.00
C ALA A 95 4.39 12.18 -9.47
N LYS A 96 3.93 11.02 -9.97
CA LYS A 96 3.52 10.87 -11.37
C LYS A 96 2.15 11.54 -11.61
N PRO A 97 2.00 12.34 -12.68
CA PRO A 97 0.73 13.03 -12.97
C PRO A 97 -0.48 12.09 -13.10
N SER A 98 -0.29 10.88 -13.66
CA SER A 98 -1.36 9.88 -13.76
C SER A 98 -1.82 9.38 -12.39
N VAL A 99 -0.88 9.15 -11.47
CA VAL A 99 -1.17 8.73 -10.09
C VAL A 99 -1.84 9.87 -9.31
N GLN A 100 -1.37 11.11 -9.46
CA GLN A 100 -2.01 12.29 -8.86
C GLN A 100 -3.45 12.46 -9.34
N LYS A 101 -3.72 12.23 -10.63
CA LYS A 101 -5.07 12.26 -11.19
C LYS A 101 -5.97 11.19 -10.55
N VAL A 102 -5.47 9.96 -10.41
CA VAL A 102 -6.21 8.88 -9.72
C VAL A 102 -6.44 9.22 -8.25
N ALA A 103 -5.42 9.71 -7.55
CA ALA A 103 -5.53 10.12 -6.16
C ALA A 103 -6.58 11.23 -5.96
N ALA A 104 -6.68 12.19 -6.89
CA ALA A 104 -7.71 13.22 -6.86
C ALA A 104 -9.13 12.66 -7.05
N LEU A 105 -9.29 11.60 -7.85
CA LEU A 105 -10.58 10.93 -8.08
C LEU A 105 -11.02 10.05 -6.90
N MET A 106 -10.08 9.64 -6.04
CA MET A 106 -10.34 8.80 -4.87
C MET A 106 -10.55 9.59 -3.58
N LYS A 107 -10.40 10.92 -3.61
CA LYS A 107 -10.77 11.77 -2.48
C LYS A 107 -12.31 11.77 -2.35
N PRO A 108 -12.85 11.63 -1.12
CA PRO A 108 -14.29 11.72 -0.88
C PRO A 108 -14.86 13.09 -1.26
#